data_AF-A0A7Y5C8F1-F1
#
_entry.id   AF-A0A7Y5C8F1-F1
#
_cell.length_a   1.000
_cell.length_b   1.000
_cell.length_c   1.000
_cell.angle_alpha   90.00
_cell.angle_beta   90.00
_cell.angle_gamma   90.00
#
_symmetry.space_group_name_H-M   'P 1'
#
loop_
_entity.id
_entity.type
_entity.pdbx_description
1 polymer ?
#
loop_
_entity_poly.entity_id
_entity_poly.type
_entity_poly.pdbx_seq_one_letter_code
_entity_poly.pdbx_strand_id
1 'polypeptide(L)'
;MTSRTRSRVIVTLALLGMCAFGIVLGFIAYSVSVPKGSPKAQMNRTEAALTLLVTALETYKTDLDAYPPGGQTGLRMATKHLSRNVNYVPTDESLDAWGQPFVYVPHSEYGTPNSGALEDDGEYFAPETYQVYSIGMDGDAGINSIEKRADNISNWDASKPWRETYQRRHQQYFLESGTRQ
;
A
#
# COMPACT_ATOMS: atom_id res chain seq x y z
N MET A 1 -6.39 -31.26 46.55
CA MET A 1 -5.41 -31.17 45.43
C MET A 1 -4.02 -31.50 45.96
N THR A 2 -3.45 -32.63 45.55
CA THR A 2 -2.15 -33.14 46.01
C THR A 2 -1.00 -32.30 45.44
N SER A 3 0.10 -32.14 46.19
CA SER A 3 1.18 -31.19 45.83
C SER A 3 1.81 -31.48 44.45
N ARG A 4 1.78 -32.74 44.00
CA ARG A 4 2.20 -33.17 42.66
C ARG A 4 1.38 -32.56 41.52
N THR A 5 0.07 -32.36 41.69
CA THR A 5 -0.80 -31.78 40.65
C THR A 5 -0.55 -30.29 40.49
N ARG A 6 -0.29 -29.58 41.61
CA ARG A 6 0.10 -28.16 41.58
C ARG A 6 1.45 -27.96 40.89
N SER A 7 2.43 -28.82 41.18
CA SER A 7 3.76 -28.74 40.56
C SER A 7 3.71 -28.97 39.04
N ARG A 8 2.90 -29.93 38.58
CA ARG A 8 2.68 -30.16 37.13
C ARG A 8 2.04 -28.97 36.43
N VAL A 9 1.02 -28.35 37.04
CA VAL A 9 0.34 -27.18 36.45
C VAL A 9 1.30 -25.98 36.34
N ILE A 10 2.13 -25.74 37.36
CA ILE A 10 3.12 -24.65 37.34
C ILE A 10 4.16 -24.89 36.24
N VAL A 11 4.67 -26.12 36.09
CA VAL A 11 5.63 -26.47 35.03
C VAL A 11 5.02 -26.31 33.64
N THR A 12 3.78 -26.75 33.43
CA THR A 12 3.09 -26.58 32.13
C THR A 12 2.86 -25.11 31.80
N LEU A 13 2.45 -24.28 32.77
CA LEU A 13 2.29 -22.83 32.58
C LEU A 13 3.63 -22.14 32.28
N ALA A 14 4.71 -22.53 32.96
CA ALA A 14 6.05 -22.00 32.70
C ALA A 14 6.55 -22.34 31.29
N LEU A 15 6.35 -23.58 30.84
CA LEU A 15 6.70 -24.00 29.47
C LEU A 15 5.90 -23.27 28.40
N LEU A 16 4.59 -23.12 28.59
CA LEU A 16 3.75 -22.32 27.69
C LEU A 16 4.20 -20.86 27.62
N GLY A 17 4.52 -20.27 28.78
CA GLY A 17 5.06 -18.91 28.85
C GLY A 17 6.39 -18.77 28.10
N MET A 18 7.31 -19.71 28.28
CA MET A 18 8.60 -19.72 27.56
C MET A 18 8.42 -19.89 26.04
N CYS A 19 7.53 -20.79 25.59
CA CYS A 19 7.25 -20.96 24.17
C CYS A 19 6.66 -19.70 23.54
N ALA A 20 5.66 -19.08 24.19
CA ALA A 20 5.06 -17.84 23.72
C ALA A 20 6.11 -16.71 23.65
N PHE A 21 6.96 -16.59 24.68
CA PHE A 21 8.03 -15.61 24.71
C PHE A 21 9.07 -15.84 23.60
N GLY A 22 9.47 -17.10 23.36
CA GLY A 22 10.38 -17.46 22.27
C GLY A 22 9.83 -17.12 20.88
N ILE A 23 8.53 -17.36 20.66
CA ILE A 23 7.85 -16.98 19.41
C ILE A 23 7.88 -15.45 19.24
N VAL A 24 7.53 -14.70 20.28
CA VAL A 24 7.56 -13.23 20.25
C VAL A 24 8.97 -12.70 19.98
N LEU A 25 9.99 -13.23 20.64
CA LEU A 25 11.39 -12.87 20.37
C LEU A 25 11.81 -13.21 18.94
N GLY A 26 11.38 -14.35 18.40
CA GLY A 26 11.62 -14.73 17.01
C GLY A 26 11.03 -13.71 16.03
N PHE A 27 9.79 -13.26 16.27
CA PHE A 27 9.17 -12.20 15.48
C PHE A 27 9.88 -10.85 15.60
N ILE A 28 10.33 -10.48 16.80
CA ILE A 28 11.09 -9.24 17.01
C ILE A 28 12.43 -9.30 16.27
N ALA A 29 13.19 -10.39 16.42
CA ALA A 29 14.47 -10.57 15.75
C ALA A 29 14.31 -10.54 14.23
N TYR A 30 13.25 -11.17 13.69
CA TYR A 30 12.90 -11.09 12.29
C TYR A 30 12.54 -9.67 11.85
N SER A 31 11.71 -8.97 12.62
CA SER A 31 11.27 -7.60 12.30
C SER A 31 12.45 -6.61 12.28
N VAL A 32 13.41 -6.77 13.19
CA VAL A 32 14.62 -5.94 13.27
C VAL A 32 15.63 -6.26 12.16
N SER A 33 15.65 -7.51 11.67
CA SER A 33 16.55 -7.91 10.58
C SER A 33 16.04 -7.53 9.19
N VAL A 34 14.75 -7.19 9.04
CA VAL A 34 14.22 -6.64 7.77
C VAL A 34 14.76 -5.22 7.59
N PRO A 35 15.57 -4.97 6.55
CA PRO A 35 16.15 -3.65 6.36
C PRO A 35 15.07 -2.60 6.13
N LYS A 36 15.24 -1.43 6.78
CA LYS A 36 14.41 -0.25 6.51
C LYS A 36 14.53 0.09 5.03
N GLY A 37 13.38 0.25 4.35
CA GLY A 37 13.36 0.57 2.93
C GLY A 37 13.38 -0.64 1.98
N SER A 38 13.14 -1.86 2.47
CA SER A 38 12.84 -3.00 1.60
C SER A 38 11.79 -2.61 0.52
N PRO A 39 12.06 -2.81 -0.79
CA PRO A 39 11.12 -2.46 -1.86
C PRO A 39 9.75 -3.11 -1.67
N LYS A 40 9.72 -4.37 -1.20
CA LYS A 40 8.50 -5.11 -0.90
C LYS A 40 7.72 -4.51 0.27
N ALA A 41 8.41 -4.04 1.31
CA ALA A 41 7.75 -3.40 2.45
C ALA A 41 7.15 -2.04 2.06
N GLN A 42 7.86 -1.27 1.23
CA GLN A 42 7.37 0.01 0.69
C GLN A 42 6.13 -0.20 -0.19
N MET A 43 6.18 -1.17 -1.12
CA MET A 43 5.03 -1.56 -1.93
C MET A 43 3.82 -1.95 -1.07
N ASN A 44 3.99 -2.79 -0.04
CA ASN A 44 2.88 -3.18 0.84
C ASN A 44 2.26 -1.97 1.56
N ARG A 45 3.08 -1.00 1.99
CA ARG A 45 2.61 0.24 2.60
C ARG A 45 1.81 1.08 1.60
N THR A 46 2.30 1.21 0.38
CA THR A 46 1.61 1.91 -0.71
C THR A 46 0.30 1.23 -1.08
N GLU A 47 0.23 -0.10 -1.18
CA GLU A 47 -1.01 -0.84 -1.41
C GLU A 47 -2.05 -0.59 -0.30
N ALA A 48 -1.63 -0.57 0.96
CA ALA A 48 -2.52 -0.30 2.08
C ALA A 48 -3.06 1.13 2.02
N ALA A 49 -2.21 2.11 1.70
CA ALA A 49 -2.63 3.50 1.51
C ALA A 49 -3.61 3.63 0.33
N LEU A 50 -3.32 3.00 -0.81
CA LEU A 50 -4.22 2.96 -1.96
C LEU A 50 -5.59 2.39 -1.60
N THR A 51 -5.62 1.28 -0.86
CA THR A 51 -6.88 0.65 -0.40
C THR A 51 -7.70 1.60 0.47
N LEU A 52 -7.04 2.39 1.32
CA LEU A 52 -7.70 3.42 2.12
C LEU A 52 -8.28 4.53 1.24
N LEU A 53 -7.51 5.02 0.25
CA LEU A 53 -7.97 6.06 -0.67
C LEU A 53 -9.17 5.61 -1.51
N VAL A 54 -9.12 4.38 -2.05
CA VAL A 54 -10.23 3.76 -2.78
C VAL A 54 -11.46 3.68 -1.88
N THR A 55 -11.32 3.15 -0.66
CA THR A 55 -12.44 3.10 0.31
C THR A 55 -13.03 4.48 0.58
N ALA A 56 -12.19 5.51 0.73
CA ALA A 56 -12.63 6.87 0.94
C ALA A 56 -13.41 7.43 -0.26
N LEU A 57 -12.93 7.19 -1.48
CA LEU A 57 -13.59 7.64 -2.71
C LEU A 57 -14.95 6.94 -2.93
N GLU A 58 -15.01 5.62 -2.70
CA GLU A 58 -16.28 4.88 -2.81
C GLU A 58 -17.28 5.32 -1.74
N THR A 59 -16.82 5.59 -0.52
CA THR A 59 -17.69 6.13 0.54
C THR A 59 -18.21 7.50 0.17
N TYR A 60 -17.33 8.37 -0.35
CA TYR A 60 -17.70 9.71 -0.81
C TYR A 60 -18.76 9.65 -1.93
N LYS A 61 -18.56 8.78 -2.95
CA LYS A 61 -19.54 8.55 -4.02
C LYS A 61 -20.85 7.97 -3.48
N THR A 62 -20.78 7.03 -2.55
CA THR A 62 -21.98 6.41 -1.96
C THR A 62 -22.84 7.45 -1.23
N ASP A 63 -22.22 8.38 -0.51
CA ASP A 63 -22.94 9.36 0.31
C ASP A 63 -23.38 10.61 -0.46
N LEU A 64 -22.61 11.04 -1.46
CA LEU A 64 -22.83 12.31 -2.18
C LEU A 64 -23.23 12.12 -3.64
N ASP A 65 -23.36 10.87 -4.08
CA ASP A 65 -23.71 10.45 -5.44
C ASP A 65 -22.78 11.03 -6.55
N ALA A 66 -21.57 11.45 -6.18
CA ALA A 66 -20.55 11.89 -7.12
C ALA A 66 -19.15 11.61 -6.58
N TYR A 67 -18.20 11.31 -7.48
CA TYR A 67 -16.78 11.32 -7.12
C TYR A 67 -16.29 12.77 -6.93
N PRO A 68 -15.28 13.01 -6.07
CA PRO A 68 -14.72 14.35 -5.90
C PRO A 68 -13.90 14.79 -7.13
N PRO A 69 -13.52 16.08 -7.24
CA PRO A 69 -12.67 16.59 -8.32
C PRO A 69 -11.30 15.90 -8.37
N GLY A 70 -10.66 15.83 -9.53
CA GLY A 70 -9.35 15.17 -9.66
C GLY A 70 -8.22 15.73 -8.79
N GLY A 71 -7.17 14.92 -8.66
CA GLY A 71 -5.95 15.25 -7.95
C GLY A 71 -6.04 15.23 -6.41
N GLN A 72 -5.02 15.83 -5.77
CA GLN A 72 -4.83 15.77 -4.32
C GLN A 72 -5.97 16.41 -3.52
N THR A 73 -6.60 17.45 -4.06
CA THR A 73 -7.74 18.11 -3.40
C THR A 73 -8.93 17.17 -3.28
N GLY A 74 -9.26 16.40 -4.31
CA GLY A 74 -10.34 15.42 -4.23
C GLY A 74 -10.04 14.28 -3.28
N LEU A 75 -8.81 13.75 -3.30
CA LEU A 75 -8.38 12.74 -2.35
C LEU A 75 -8.52 13.21 -0.91
N ARG A 76 -8.14 14.47 -0.62
CA ARG A 76 -8.29 15.07 0.72
C ARG A 76 -9.76 15.25 1.10
N MET A 77 -10.63 15.61 0.16
CA MET A 77 -12.07 15.69 0.41
C MET A 77 -12.65 14.33 0.78
N ALA A 78 -12.30 13.28 0.02
CA ALA A 78 -12.75 11.92 0.26
C ALA A 78 -12.27 11.38 1.61
N THR A 79 -10.98 11.53 1.94
CA THR A 79 -10.42 11.00 3.20
C THR A 79 -10.96 11.72 4.43
N LYS A 80 -11.21 13.04 4.33
CA LYS A 80 -11.87 13.81 5.38
C LYS A 80 -13.35 13.45 5.54
N HIS A 81 -14.01 13.06 4.45
CA HIS A 81 -15.39 12.57 4.50
C HIS A 81 -15.48 11.21 5.20
N LEU A 82 -14.50 10.33 4.97
CA LEU A 82 -14.42 9.00 5.61
C LEU A 82 -14.38 9.07 7.14
N SER A 83 -13.67 10.04 7.72
CA SER A 83 -13.74 10.31 9.16
C SER A 83 -13.47 11.78 9.48
N ARG A 84 -14.39 12.37 10.25
CA ARG A 84 -14.25 13.75 10.74
C ARG A 84 -13.27 13.87 11.90
N ASN A 85 -13.03 12.77 12.62
CA ASN A 85 -12.27 12.77 13.88
C ASN A 85 -10.87 12.18 13.74
N VAL A 86 -10.60 11.44 12.66
CA VAL A 86 -9.33 10.76 12.43
C VAL A 86 -8.75 11.26 11.12
N ASN A 87 -7.59 11.90 11.19
CA ASN A 87 -6.86 12.24 9.99
C ASN A 87 -6.05 11.03 9.50
N TYR A 88 -6.61 10.28 8.55
CA TYR A 88 -5.93 9.13 7.96
C TYR A 88 -4.74 9.51 7.06
N VAL A 89 -4.72 10.75 6.54
CA VAL A 89 -3.64 11.30 5.73
C VAL A 89 -3.08 12.53 6.43
N PRO A 90 -2.06 12.38 7.29
CA PRO A 90 -1.58 13.46 8.16
C PRO A 90 -0.97 14.64 7.39
N THR A 91 -0.55 14.41 6.16
CA THR A 91 0.01 15.39 5.22
C THR A 91 -1.09 16.01 4.36
N ASP A 92 -0.83 17.21 3.82
CA ASP A 92 -1.77 17.88 2.91
C ASP A 92 -1.99 17.11 1.59
N GLU A 93 -1.03 16.25 1.26
CA GLU A 93 -1.02 15.35 0.11
C GLU A 93 -0.99 13.89 0.56
N SER A 94 -1.71 13.05 -0.18
CA SER A 94 -1.63 11.60 -0.07
C SER A 94 -0.38 11.11 -0.78
N LEU A 95 0.66 10.79 0.00
CA LEU A 95 1.94 10.31 -0.50
C LEU A 95 2.06 8.79 -0.38
N ASP A 96 2.75 8.17 -1.33
CA ASP A 96 3.16 6.78 -1.28
C ASP A 96 4.41 6.55 -0.40
N ALA A 97 4.89 5.31 -0.33
CA ALA A 97 6.04 4.96 0.49
C ALA A 97 7.37 5.58 0.01
N TRP A 98 7.43 6.05 -1.23
CA TRP A 98 8.60 6.72 -1.83
C TRP A 98 8.49 8.24 -1.76
N GLY A 99 7.41 8.77 -1.16
CA GLY A 99 7.17 10.20 -1.02
C GLY A 99 6.59 10.85 -2.27
N GLN A 100 6.11 10.05 -3.24
CA GLN A 100 5.45 10.57 -4.43
C GLN A 100 3.95 10.71 -4.18
N PRO A 101 3.30 11.76 -4.72
CA PRO A 101 1.86 11.92 -4.60
C PRO A 101 1.12 10.84 -5.38
N PHE A 102 0.05 10.29 -4.80
CA PHE A 102 -0.89 9.46 -5.54
C PHE A 102 -1.53 10.25 -6.68
N VAL A 103 -1.65 9.63 -7.85
CA VAL A 103 -2.40 10.20 -8.96
C VAL A 103 -3.85 9.77 -8.82
N TYR A 104 -4.76 10.74 -8.86
CA TYR A 104 -6.21 10.51 -8.88
C TYR A 104 -6.83 11.26 -10.05
N VAL A 105 -7.54 10.53 -10.91
CA VAL A 105 -8.25 11.08 -12.05
C VAL A 105 -9.66 10.49 -12.09
N PRO A 106 -10.73 11.30 -11.95
CA PRO A 106 -12.09 10.84 -12.17
C PRO A 106 -12.33 10.63 -13.67
N HIS A 107 -13.24 9.71 -14.03
CA HIS A 107 -13.57 9.42 -15.44
C HIS A 107 -13.88 10.68 -16.28
N SER A 108 -14.58 11.66 -15.68
CA SER A 108 -14.92 12.93 -16.33
C SER A 108 -13.70 13.75 -16.79
N GLU A 109 -12.50 13.46 -16.28
CA GLU A 109 -11.26 14.17 -16.56
C GLU A 109 -10.29 13.39 -17.46
N TYR A 110 -10.61 12.16 -17.90
CA TYR A 110 -9.70 11.31 -18.68
C TYR A 110 -9.23 11.99 -19.98
N GLY A 111 -10.14 12.58 -20.75
CA GLY A 111 -9.80 13.25 -22.01
C GLY A 111 -9.31 14.70 -21.89
N THR A 112 -9.05 15.19 -20.67
CA THR A 112 -8.61 16.57 -20.49
C THR A 112 -7.12 16.74 -20.85
N PRO A 113 -6.70 17.91 -21.37
CA PRO A 113 -5.28 18.17 -21.59
C PRO A 113 -4.48 18.04 -20.29
N ASN A 114 -3.39 17.28 -20.32
CA ASN A 114 -2.56 16.94 -19.14
C ASN A 114 -3.26 16.04 -18.10
N SER A 115 -4.29 15.29 -18.51
CA SER A 115 -4.83 14.24 -17.67
C SER A 115 -3.74 13.23 -17.29
N GLY A 116 -3.73 12.84 -16.01
CA GLY A 116 -2.89 11.74 -15.53
C GLY A 116 -3.50 10.36 -15.81
N ALA A 117 -4.59 10.27 -16.57
CA ALA A 117 -5.22 9.00 -16.89
C ALA A 117 -4.31 8.18 -17.81
N LEU A 118 -4.14 6.92 -17.45
CA LEU A 118 -3.40 5.94 -18.22
C LEU A 118 -4.35 5.20 -19.16
N GLU A 119 -3.85 4.90 -20.36
CA GLU A 119 -4.53 4.14 -21.39
C GLU A 119 -3.61 3.04 -21.96
N ASP A 120 -4.19 2.02 -22.56
CA ASP A 120 -3.48 0.98 -23.31
C ASP A 120 -4.21 0.77 -24.64
N ASP A 121 -3.48 0.94 -25.74
CA ASP A 121 -4.03 0.80 -27.11
C ASP A 121 -5.32 1.62 -27.36
N GLY A 122 -5.39 2.83 -26.79
CA GLY A 122 -6.54 3.74 -26.93
C GLY A 122 -7.71 3.46 -25.99
N GLU A 123 -7.59 2.48 -25.09
CA GLU A 123 -8.58 2.20 -24.05
C GLU A 123 -8.07 2.65 -22.67
N TYR A 124 -8.84 3.49 -21.98
CA TYR A 124 -8.51 3.90 -20.61
C TYR A 124 -8.62 2.74 -19.63
N PHE A 125 -7.68 2.66 -18.69
CA PHE A 125 -7.87 1.80 -17.53
C PHE A 125 -9.03 2.30 -16.66
N ALA A 126 -9.77 1.37 -16.04
CA ALA A 126 -11.01 1.69 -15.29
C ALA A 126 -11.94 2.64 -16.08
N PRO A 127 -12.43 2.24 -17.26
CA PRO A 127 -13.13 3.14 -18.18
C PRO A 127 -14.44 3.68 -17.61
N GLU A 128 -15.02 3.05 -16.60
CA GLU A 128 -16.35 3.41 -16.08
C GLU A 128 -16.33 4.26 -14.80
N THR A 129 -15.19 4.42 -14.12
CA THR A 129 -15.16 4.98 -12.76
C THR A 129 -14.09 6.06 -12.56
N TYR A 130 -12.89 5.66 -12.16
CA TYR A 130 -11.77 6.54 -11.88
C TYR A 130 -10.48 5.73 -11.77
N GLN A 131 -9.37 6.43 -11.94
CA GLN A 131 -8.03 5.89 -11.72
C GLN A 131 -7.44 6.50 -10.45
N VAL A 132 -7.00 5.65 -9.51
CA VAL A 132 -6.06 6.02 -8.45
C VAL A 132 -4.87 5.09 -8.51
N TYR A 133 -3.67 5.67 -8.55
CA TYR A 133 -2.45 4.88 -8.56
C TYR A 133 -1.26 5.63 -7.97
N SER A 134 -0.26 4.87 -7.54
CA SER A 134 1.09 5.38 -7.26
C SER A 134 1.98 5.10 -8.47
N ILE A 135 2.84 6.06 -8.79
CA ILE A 135 3.88 5.97 -9.85
C ILE A 135 5.07 5.09 -9.44
N GLY A 136 4.97 4.42 -8.30
CA GLY A 136 5.95 3.45 -7.87
C GLY A 136 7.30 4.07 -7.47
N MET A 137 8.32 3.22 -7.54
CA MET A 137 9.64 3.51 -7.01
C MET A 137 10.53 4.22 -8.03
N ASP A 138 10.25 4.07 -9.33
CA ASP A 138 11.01 4.76 -10.37
C ASP A 138 10.54 6.22 -10.59
N GLY A 139 9.35 6.56 -10.10
CA GLY A 139 8.79 7.91 -10.19
C GLY A 139 8.29 8.26 -11.59
N ASP A 140 8.02 7.28 -12.44
CA ASP A 140 7.55 7.49 -13.80
C ASP A 140 6.25 6.71 -14.05
N ALA A 141 5.16 7.45 -14.25
CA ALA A 141 3.85 6.86 -14.52
C ALA A 141 3.80 5.99 -15.79
N GLY A 142 4.80 6.10 -16.68
CA GLY A 142 4.88 5.28 -17.89
C GLY A 142 3.84 5.62 -18.94
N ILE A 143 3.41 6.89 -19.01
CA ILE A 143 2.39 7.38 -19.98
C ILE A 143 2.72 6.94 -21.41
N ASN A 144 3.99 6.97 -21.79
CA ASN A 144 4.47 6.59 -23.13
C ASN A 144 5.30 5.29 -23.14
N SER A 145 5.32 4.52 -22.05
CA SER A 145 6.17 3.34 -21.93
C SER A 145 5.58 2.29 -21.00
N ILE A 146 5.17 1.16 -21.59
CA ILE A 146 4.60 0.02 -20.86
C ILE A 146 5.59 -0.51 -19.81
N GLU A 147 6.88 -0.53 -20.12
CA GLU A 147 7.92 -1.05 -19.21
C GLU A 147 8.00 -0.24 -17.92
N LYS A 148 7.78 1.08 -17.99
CA LYS A 148 7.78 1.95 -16.82
C LYS A 148 6.52 1.86 -15.99
N ARG A 149 5.43 1.30 -16.54
CA ARG A 149 4.22 1.02 -15.76
C ARG A 149 4.36 -0.21 -14.85
N ALA A 150 5.46 -0.96 -14.97
CA ALA A 150 5.61 -2.27 -14.32
C ALA A 150 5.68 -2.22 -12.80
N ASP A 151 5.95 -1.06 -12.18
CA ASP A 151 5.94 -0.87 -10.73
C ASP A 151 4.88 0.12 -10.23
N ASN A 152 4.01 0.59 -11.12
CA ASN A 152 2.81 1.35 -10.76
C ASN A 152 1.88 0.47 -9.90
N ILE A 153 1.34 1.05 -8.83
CA ILE A 153 0.40 0.36 -7.93
C ILE A 153 -0.97 1.00 -8.12
N SER A 154 -1.92 0.28 -8.71
CA SER A 154 -3.19 0.84 -9.20
C SER A 154 -4.43 0.17 -8.62
N ASN A 155 -5.59 0.85 -8.69
CA ASN A 155 -6.86 0.33 -8.19
C ASN A 155 -7.60 -0.60 -9.16
N TRP A 156 -7.25 -0.59 -10.46
CA TRP A 156 -7.99 -1.32 -11.50
C TRP A 156 -7.42 -2.70 -11.83
N ASP A 157 -6.14 -2.96 -11.51
CA ASP A 157 -5.51 -4.23 -11.88
C ASP A 157 -5.67 -5.27 -10.77
N ALA A 158 -6.59 -6.21 -10.98
CA ALA A 158 -6.84 -7.30 -10.04
C ALA A 158 -5.68 -8.30 -9.95
N SER A 159 -4.86 -8.42 -11.00
CA SER A 159 -3.71 -9.34 -11.04
C SER A 159 -2.50 -8.81 -10.25
N LYS A 160 -2.45 -7.49 -10.02
CA LYS A 160 -1.41 -6.79 -9.25
C LYS A 160 0.00 -7.11 -9.76
N PRO A 161 0.31 -6.85 -11.04
CA PRO A 161 1.55 -7.28 -11.69
C PRO A 161 2.80 -6.65 -11.05
N TRP A 162 2.68 -5.47 -10.44
CA TRP A 162 3.76 -4.82 -9.70
C TRP A 162 4.34 -5.69 -8.58
N ARG A 163 3.56 -6.61 -8.01
CA ARG A 163 4.03 -7.49 -6.93
C ARG A 163 5.22 -8.35 -7.35
N GLU A 164 5.22 -8.84 -8.59
CA GLU A 164 6.35 -9.59 -9.14
C GLU A 164 7.57 -8.68 -9.34
N THR A 165 7.35 -7.46 -9.85
CA THR A 165 8.39 -6.44 -10.01
C THR A 165 9.06 -6.13 -8.66
N TYR A 166 8.29 -5.86 -7.61
CA TYR A 166 8.84 -5.58 -6.29
C TYR A 166 9.43 -6.80 -5.60
N GLN A 167 8.94 -8.02 -5.87
CA GLN A 167 9.56 -9.24 -5.38
C GLN A 167 10.97 -9.42 -5.97
N ARG A 168 11.14 -9.21 -7.28
CA ARG A 168 12.45 -9.24 -7.95
C ARG A 168 13.38 -8.15 -7.42
N ARG A 169 12.92 -6.92 -7.31
CA ARG A 169 13.71 -5.80 -6.74
C ARG A 169 14.11 -6.06 -5.29
N HIS A 170 13.23 -6.69 -4.50
CA HIS A 170 13.53 -7.06 -3.13
C HIS A 170 14.61 -8.14 -3.02
N GLN A 171 14.62 -9.12 -3.92
CA GLN A 171 15.70 -10.11 -4.00
C GLN A 171 17.03 -9.45 -4.36
N GLN A 172 17.04 -8.56 -5.36
CA GLN A 172 18.24 -7.79 -5.74
C GLN A 172 18.77 -6.94 -4.58
N TYR A 173 17.89 -6.23 -3.89
CA TYR A 173 18.23 -5.43 -2.72
C TYR A 173 18.97 -6.25 -1.64
N PHE A 174 18.56 -7.49 -1.38
CA PHE A 174 19.25 -8.36 -0.42
C PHE A 174 20.60 -8.88 -0.93
N LEU A 175 20.71 -9.20 -2.23
CA LEU A 175 21.99 -9.59 -2.83
C LEU A 175 23.03 -8.45 -2.73
N GLU A 176 22.60 -7.21 -2.98
CA GLU A 176 23.44 -6.02 -2.93
C GLU A 176 23.78 -5.56 -1.51
N SER A 177 22.83 -5.67 -0.57
CA SER A 177 23.07 -5.31 0.83
C SER A 177 23.87 -6.37 1.59
N GLY A 178 23.73 -7.65 1.24
CA GLY A 178 24.50 -8.75 1.82
C GLY A 178 25.95 -8.83 1.31
N THR A 179 26.27 -8.22 0.16
CA THR A 179 27.65 -8.11 -0.35
C THR A 179 28.40 -6.89 0.20
N ARG A 180 27.73 -6.00 0.95
CA ARG A 180 28.33 -4.81 1.57
C ARG A 180 28.62 -4.95 3.08
N GLN A 181 28.52 -6.16 3.64
CA GLN A 181 28.89 -6.46 5.03
C GLN A 181 30.30 -7.04 5.15
#